data_AF-A0A1S8YG46-F1
#
_entry.id   AF-A0A1S8YG46-F1
#
_cell.length_a   1.000
_cell.length_b   1.000
_cell.length_c   1.000
_cell.angle_alpha   90.00
_cell.angle_beta   90.00
_cell.angle_gamma   90.00
#
_symmetry.space_group_name_H-M   'P 1'
#
loop_
_entity.id
_entity.type
_entity.pdbx_description
1 polymer ?
#
loop_
_entity_poly.entity_id
_entity_poly.type
_entity_poly.pdbx_seq_one_letter_code
_entity_poly.pdbx_strand_id
1 'polypeptide(L)'
;MKPQLIRISLILLSGGLLSACATESSRSIETVRLAPVSQSAWQGVQHQIAVGKFDNRSTYMTGIFSDGVDRLGNQSKTILITYFQQTGRFNVLDRGNMAEIKAEAGYANSSQRIKGADYIVTGDVTEFGRKEIGDQALFGILGRGKTQIAYAKVNLNIVDVNTSEVVYSAQGAGEYQLSNREIIGFGGTSGYDSTLNGKVLDLAIRQAVEQLVTAMDSGAWQPKTPGK
;
A
#
# COMPACT_ATOMS: atom_id res chain seq x y z
N MET A 1 20.36 -59.47 43.39
CA MET A 1 19.90 -58.07 43.37
C MET A 1 20.28 -57.34 42.07
N LYS A 2 19.86 -57.82 40.89
CA LYS A 2 20.17 -57.18 39.58
C LYS A 2 18.99 -56.94 38.61
N PRO A 3 17.75 -57.45 38.77
CA PRO A 3 16.69 -57.18 37.79
C PRO A 3 15.86 -55.91 38.07
N GLN A 4 15.99 -55.29 39.25
CA GLN A 4 15.20 -54.10 39.60
C GLN A 4 15.75 -52.79 39.02
N LEU A 5 17.06 -52.70 38.76
CA LEU A 5 17.68 -51.50 38.19
C LEU A 5 17.34 -51.30 36.70
N ILE A 6 17.09 -52.37 35.95
CA ILE A 6 16.77 -52.29 34.51
C ILE A 6 15.34 -51.79 34.27
N ARG A 7 14.39 -52.09 35.17
CA ARG A 7 13.01 -51.60 35.07
C ARG A 7 12.89 -50.10 35.37
N ILE A 8 13.79 -49.54 36.17
CA ILE A 8 13.79 -48.11 36.52
C ILE A 8 14.31 -47.27 35.35
N SER A 9 15.30 -47.76 34.59
CA SER A 9 15.81 -47.05 33.41
C SER A 9 14.84 -46.99 32.23
N LEU A 10 13.88 -47.93 32.12
CA LEU A 10 12.90 -47.92 31.03
C LEU A 10 11.67 -47.04 31.31
N ILE A 11 11.38 -46.75 32.59
CA ILE A 11 10.28 -45.85 32.98
C ILE A 11 10.71 -44.38 32.85
N LEU A 12 12.00 -44.07 33.02
CA LEU A 12 12.54 -42.71 32.89
C LEU A 12 12.65 -42.21 31.44
N LEU A 13 12.58 -43.10 30.44
CA LEU A 13 12.67 -42.71 29.02
C LEU A 13 11.30 -42.42 28.37
N SER A 14 10.20 -42.71 29.06
CA SER A 14 8.84 -42.62 28.50
C SER A 14 8.09 -41.31 28.84
N GLY A 15 8.69 -40.39 29.61
CA GLY A 15 8.01 -39.19 30.13
C GLY A 15 8.18 -37.88 29.34
N GLY A 16 8.97 -37.88 28.26
CA GLY A 16 9.43 -36.63 27.61
C GLY A 16 8.76 -36.24 26.29
N LEU A 17 7.63 -36.83 25.90
CA LEU A 17 7.10 -36.68 24.53
C LEU A 17 5.89 -35.77 24.34
N LEU A 18 5.47 -34.98 25.34
CA LEU A 18 4.30 -34.11 25.14
C LEU A 18 4.52 -32.73 25.73
N SER A 19 4.95 -31.78 24.89
CA SER A 19 4.46 -30.40 24.87
C SER A 19 5.16 -29.58 23.78
N ALA A 20 4.93 -29.93 22.52
CA ALA A 20 5.11 -28.97 21.43
C ALA A 20 3.84 -28.10 21.37
N CYS A 21 3.74 -27.10 22.24
CA CYS A 21 2.74 -26.05 22.07
C CYS A 21 3.21 -25.16 20.90
N ALA A 22 2.64 -25.36 19.72
CA ALA A 22 2.70 -24.36 18.67
C ALA A 22 1.85 -23.16 19.13
N THR A 23 2.49 -22.15 19.70
CA THR A 23 1.81 -20.91 20.08
C THR A 23 1.57 -20.10 18.81
N GLU A 24 0.33 -20.13 18.33
CA GLU A 24 -0.13 -19.23 17.29
C GLU A 24 -0.44 -17.88 17.93
N SER A 25 0.30 -16.83 17.55
CA SER A 25 0.04 -15.47 18.01
C SER A 25 -0.44 -14.65 16.82
N SER A 26 -1.61 -14.04 16.97
CA SER A 26 -2.14 -13.06 16.02
C SER A 26 -2.12 -11.69 16.69
N ARG A 27 -1.59 -10.69 15.97
CA ARG A 27 -1.67 -9.29 16.38
C ARG A 27 -2.09 -8.48 15.17
N SER A 28 -3.00 -7.53 15.37
CA SER A 28 -3.21 -6.49 14.37
C SER A 28 -1.90 -5.71 14.21
N ILE A 29 -1.47 -5.54 12.97
CA ILE A 29 -0.35 -4.66 12.67
C ILE A 29 -0.89 -3.23 12.80
N GLU A 30 -0.26 -2.42 13.65
CA GLU A 30 -0.56 -0.99 13.70
C GLU A 30 -0.30 -0.38 12.33
N THR A 31 -1.35 0.12 11.68
CA THR A 31 -1.18 0.93 10.49
C THR A 31 -0.53 2.23 10.94
N VAL A 32 0.58 2.60 10.28
CA VAL A 32 1.27 3.86 10.55
C VAL A 32 0.31 4.99 10.15
N ARG A 33 -0.49 5.44 11.12
CA ARG A 33 -1.27 6.66 11.02
C ARG A 33 -0.29 7.82 11.16
N LEU A 34 0.42 8.18 10.09
CA LEU A 34 0.97 9.54 10.02
C LEU A 34 -0.21 10.50 10.23
N ALA A 35 0.01 11.62 10.92
CA ALA A 35 -1.04 12.50 11.40
C ALA A 35 -2.08 12.82 10.30
N PRO A 36 -3.39 12.79 10.59
CA PRO A 36 -4.38 13.20 9.61
C PRO A 36 -4.20 14.68 9.30
N VAL A 37 -4.09 15.05 8.03
CA VAL A 37 -4.22 16.45 7.58
C VAL A 37 -5.64 16.98 7.91
N SER A 38 -6.60 16.10 8.15
CA SER A 38 -7.97 16.46 8.56
C SER A 38 -8.20 16.12 10.04
N GLN A 39 -7.82 17.00 10.97
CA GLN A 39 -8.12 16.84 12.41
C GLN A 39 -9.61 16.98 12.76
N SER A 40 -10.47 17.31 11.80
CA SER A 40 -11.93 17.32 11.93
C SER A 40 -12.57 16.55 10.78
N ALA A 41 -13.58 15.72 11.07
CA ALA A 41 -14.41 15.13 10.04
C ALA A 41 -14.92 16.24 9.10
N TRP A 42 -14.61 16.16 7.81
CA TRP A 42 -15.06 17.14 6.82
C TRP A 42 -16.59 17.21 6.82
N GLN A 43 -17.15 18.41 7.00
CA GLN A 43 -18.60 18.65 7.00
C GLN A 43 -19.08 19.39 5.74
N GLY A 44 -18.18 19.67 4.80
CA GLY A 44 -18.54 20.32 3.54
C GLY A 44 -19.18 19.36 2.55
N VAL A 45 -19.57 19.89 1.40
CA VAL A 45 -20.12 19.09 0.30
C VAL A 45 -19.05 18.12 -0.22
N GLN A 46 -19.46 16.90 -0.56
CA GLN A 46 -18.59 15.91 -1.19
C GLN A 46 -18.64 16.05 -2.72
N HIS A 47 -17.48 16.08 -3.37
CA HIS A 47 -17.38 16.16 -4.82
C HIS A 47 -17.42 14.77 -5.47
N GLN A 48 -18.18 14.60 -6.54
CA GLN A 48 -18.27 13.32 -7.24
C GLN A 48 -17.00 13.09 -8.05
N ILE A 49 -16.25 12.04 -7.73
CA ILE A 49 -15.02 11.71 -8.46
C ILE A 49 -14.99 10.23 -8.85
N ALA A 50 -14.55 9.93 -10.06
CA ALA A 50 -14.26 8.57 -10.48
C ALA A 50 -12.75 8.34 -10.58
N VAL A 51 -12.29 7.14 -10.22
CA VAL A 51 -10.90 6.74 -10.45
C VAL A 51 -10.77 6.19 -11.87
N GLY A 52 -9.93 6.84 -12.67
CA GLY A 52 -9.64 6.48 -14.04
C GLY A 52 -8.49 5.49 -14.16
N LYS A 53 -7.70 5.63 -15.23
CA LYS A 53 -6.48 4.85 -15.40
C LYS A 53 -5.46 5.22 -14.35
N PHE A 54 -4.77 4.20 -13.86
CA PHE A 54 -3.63 4.33 -12.97
C PHE A 54 -2.61 3.32 -13.45
N ASP A 55 -1.59 3.80 -14.14
CA ASP A 55 -0.67 2.95 -14.86
C ASP A 55 0.72 3.00 -14.19
N ASN A 56 1.42 1.87 -14.23
CA ASN A 56 2.83 1.81 -13.89
C ASN A 56 3.67 2.29 -15.07
N ARG A 57 4.17 3.52 -14.98
CA ARG A 57 5.12 4.10 -15.93
C ARG A 57 6.58 3.98 -15.49
N SER A 58 6.84 3.28 -14.38
CA SER A 58 8.19 2.99 -13.94
C SER A 58 8.80 1.82 -14.73
N THR A 59 10.11 1.64 -14.61
CA THR A 59 10.82 0.48 -15.16
C THR A 59 10.60 -0.80 -14.35
N TYR A 60 9.86 -0.73 -13.24
CA TYR A 60 9.65 -1.86 -12.35
C TYR A 60 8.61 -2.83 -12.94
N MET A 61 8.98 -4.11 -13.09
CA MET A 61 8.10 -5.18 -13.61
C MET A 61 7.52 -4.96 -15.02
N THR A 62 8.14 -4.09 -15.83
CA THR A 62 7.73 -3.78 -17.21
C THR A 62 8.61 -4.44 -18.28
N GLY A 63 9.48 -5.39 -17.90
CA GLY A 63 10.38 -6.09 -18.83
C GLY A 63 9.71 -7.13 -19.73
N ILE A 64 10.45 -7.63 -20.73
CA ILE A 64 9.99 -8.61 -21.74
C ILE A 64 9.44 -9.94 -21.15
N PHE A 65 9.78 -10.24 -19.89
CA PHE A 65 9.31 -11.42 -19.16
C PHE A 65 8.11 -11.13 -18.25
N SER A 66 7.52 -9.94 -18.33
CA SER A 66 6.31 -9.60 -17.60
C SER A 66 5.11 -10.35 -18.18
N ASP A 67 4.18 -10.75 -17.31
CA ASP A 67 2.89 -11.34 -17.71
C ASP A 67 1.93 -10.29 -18.32
N GLY A 68 2.38 -9.03 -18.45
CA GLY A 68 1.62 -7.90 -18.97
C GLY A 68 0.61 -7.35 -17.97
N VAL A 69 0.51 -7.92 -16.77
CA VAL A 69 -0.45 -7.49 -15.75
C VAL A 69 0.14 -6.34 -14.94
N ASP A 70 -0.47 -5.17 -15.02
CA ASP A 70 -0.07 -4.01 -14.23
C ASP A 70 -0.54 -4.12 -12.76
N ARG A 71 0.18 -4.94 -11.99
CA ARG A 71 -0.09 -5.15 -10.56
C ARG A 71 0.10 -3.87 -9.75
N LEU A 72 1.08 -3.06 -10.12
CA LEU A 72 1.43 -1.84 -9.39
C LEU A 72 0.37 -0.76 -9.62
N GLY A 73 -0.07 -0.56 -10.87
CA GLY A 73 -1.19 0.32 -11.19
C GLY A 73 -2.49 -0.12 -10.52
N ASN A 74 -2.83 -1.41 -10.57
CA ASN A 74 -4.02 -1.94 -9.90
C ASN A 74 -3.99 -1.75 -8.38
N GLN A 75 -2.86 -2.03 -7.73
CA GLN A 75 -2.70 -1.78 -6.29
C GLN A 75 -2.82 -0.29 -5.98
N SER A 76 -2.26 0.58 -6.83
CA SER A 76 -2.33 2.03 -6.68
C SER A 76 -3.77 2.54 -6.70
N LYS A 77 -4.63 2.01 -7.58
CA LYS A 77 -6.07 2.37 -7.60
C LYS A 77 -6.76 2.07 -6.27
N THR A 78 -6.53 0.89 -5.72
CA THR A 78 -7.14 0.49 -4.43
C THR A 78 -6.70 1.41 -3.30
N ILE A 79 -5.41 1.74 -3.24
CA ILE A 79 -4.86 2.67 -2.25
C ILE A 79 -5.45 4.08 -2.45
N LEU A 80 -5.53 4.55 -3.69
CA LEU A 80 -6.08 5.86 -4.04
C LEU A 80 -7.55 5.99 -3.60
N ILE A 81 -8.40 5.02 -3.95
CA ILE A 81 -9.81 4.99 -3.55
C ILE A 81 -9.92 5.07 -2.02
N THR A 82 -9.10 4.29 -1.32
CA THR A 82 -9.06 4.27 0.15
C THR A 82 -8.77 5.66 0.72
N TYR A 83 -7.69 6.30 0.26
CA TYR A 83 -7.33 7.61 0.78
C TYR A 83 -8.34 8.69 0.41
N PHE A 84 -8.86 8.70 -0.82
CA PHE A 84 -9.92 9.63 -1.21
C PHE A 84 -11.16 9.50 -0.31
N GLN A 85 -11.59 8.27 0.01
CA GLN A 85 -12.70 8.05 0.95
C GLN A 85 -12.36 8.54 2.36
N GLN A 86 -11.14 8.28 2.85
CA GLN A 86 -10.70 8.71 4.18
C GLN A 86 -10.63 10.23 4.34
N THR A 87 -10.43 10.99 3.25
CA THR A 87 -10.48 12.46 3.33
C THR A 87 -11.87 12.98 3.72
N GLY A 88 -12.94 12.23 3.45
CA GLY A 88 -14.32 12.67 3.59
C GLY A 88 -14.78 13.72 2.57
N ARG A 89 -13.91 14.19 1.65
CA ARG A 89 -14.17 15.29 0.71
C ARG A 89 -14.74 14.85 -0.64
N PHE A 90 -14.63 13.56 -0.92
CA PHE A 90 -14.98 12.99 -2.22
C PHE A 90 -15.98 11.86 -2.07
N ASN A 91 -16.97 11.84 -2.95
CA ASN A 91 -17.78 10.66 -3.19
C ASN A 91 -17.15 9.88 -4.34
N VAL A 92 -16.33 8.88 -4.00
CA VAL A 92 -15.59 8.08 -4.98
C VAL A 92 -16.51 7.07 -5.64
N LEU A 93 -16.64 7.16 -6.95
CA LEU A 93 -17.50 6.30 -7.75
C LEU A 93 -16.69 5.10 -8.25
N ASP A 94 -17.10 3.90 -7.84
CA ASP A 94 -16.49 2.65 -8.29
C ASP A 94 -16.85 2.39 -9.76
N ARG A 95 -15.82 2.40 -10.62
CA ARG A 95 -15.93 2.08 -12.04
C ARG A 95 -15.26 0.76 -12.40
N GLY A 96 -14.44 0.21 -11.50
CA GLY A 96 -13.72 -1.04 -11.72
C GLY A 96 -14.65 -2.24 -11.61
N ASN A 97 -15.61 -2.18 -10.68
CA ASN A 97 -16.47 -3.31 -10.33
C ASN A 97 -17.89 -3.21 -10.93
N MET A 98 -18.04 -2.50 -12.05
CA MET A 98 -19.38 -2.22 -12.63
C MET A 98 -20.10 -3.48 -13.10
N ALA A 99 -19.37 -4.53 -13.50
CA ALA A 99 -19.97 -5.79 -13.93
C ALA A 99 -20.62 -6.53 -12.74
N GLU A 100 -19.90 -6.59 -11.62
CA GLU A 100 -20.34 -7.18 -10.36
C GLU A 100 -21.50 -6.38 -9.76
N ILE A 101 -21.37 -5.04 -9.70
CA ILE A 101 -22.43 -4.15 -9.21
C ILE A 101 -23.71 -4.28 -10.07
N LYS A 102 -23.56 -4.51 -11.38
CA LYS A 102 -24.69 -4.77 -12.29
C LYS A 102 -25.35 -6.13 -12.04
N ALA A 103 -24.55 -7.17 -11.81
CA ALA A 103 -25.07 -8.50 -11.47
C ALA A 103 -25.89 -8.46 -10.17
N GLU A 104 -25.35 -7.85 -9.11
CA GLU A 104 -26.04 -7.71 -7.82
C GLU A 104 -27.34 -6.90 -7.91
N ALA A 105 -27.34 -5.80 -8.65
CA ALA A 105 -28.56 -5.04 -8.89
C ALA A 105 -29.63 -5.86 -9.64
N GLY A 106 -29.19 -6.72 -10.58
CA GLY A 106 -30.03 -7.70 -11.26
C GLY A 106 -30.61 -8.73 -10.30
N TYR A 107 -29.80 -9.30 -9.41
CA TYR A 107 -30.27 -10.23 -8.38
C TYR A 107 -31.28 -9.58 -7.41
N ALA A 108 -31.08 -8.30 -7.10
CA ALA A 108 -32.00 -7.51 -6.28
C ALA A 108 -33.26 -7.02 -7.03
N ASN A 109 -33.41 -7.32 -8.33
CA ASN A 109 -34.48 -6.80 -9.20
C ASN A 109 -34.60 -5.25 -9.15
N SER A 110 -33.48 -4.55 -9.00
CA SER A 110 -33.43 -3.10 -8.85
C SER A 110 -32.79 -2.44 -10.08
N SER A 111 -33.34 -1.29 -10.48
CA SER A 111 -32.76 -0.48 -11.55
C SER A 111 -31.59 0.35 -11.03
N GLN A 112 -30.42 0.22 -11.66
CA GLN A 112 -29.23 0.98 -11.27
C GLN A 112 -29.40 2.47 -11.57
N ARG A 113 -29.21 3.31 -10.55
CA ARG A 113 -29.09 4.77 -10.70
C ARG A 113 -27.62 5.17 -10.67
N ILE A 114 -26.93 4.97 -11.79
CA ILE A 114 -25.50 5.24 -11.91
C ILE A 114 -25.27 6.76 -11.79
N LYS A 115 -24.54 7.20 -10.75
CA LYS A 115 -24.16 8.60 -10.59
C LYS A 115 -23.06 8.97 -11.58
N GLY A 116 -23.13 10.16 -12.19
CA GLY A 116 -22.02 10.76 -12.94
C GLY A 116 -20.95 11.32 -12.00
N ALA A 117 -19.68 11.32 -12.46
CA ALA A 117 -18.60 12.03 -11.76
C ALA A 117 -18.45 13.43 -12.36
N ASP A 118 -18.11 14.43 -11.54
CA ASP A 118 -17.74 15.76 -12.02
C ASP A 118 -16.27 15.77 -12.48
N TYR A 119 -15.45 14.92 -11.85
CA TYR A 119 -14.04 14.78 -12.12
C TYR A 119 -13.62 13.32 -12.27
N ILE A 120 -12.60 13.08 -13.08
CA ILE A 120 -11.86 11.82 -13.11
C ILE A 120 -10.46 12.08 -12.55
N VAL A 121 -10.03 11.28 -11.57
CA VAL A 121 -8.62 11.23 -11.16
C VAL A 121 -7.91 10.14 -11.95
N THR A 122 -6.88 10.52 -12.68
CA THR A 122 -5.92 9.58 -13.29
C THR A 122 -4.61 9.63 -12.54
N GLY A 123 -3.88 8.52 -12.52
CA GLY A 123 -2.60 8.45 -11.84
C GLY A 123 -1.54 7.72 -12.65
N ASP A 124 -0.28 7.95 -12.30
CA ASP A 124 0.85 7.22 -12.83
C ASP A 124 1.85 6.95 -11.71
N VAL A 125 2.36 5.72 -11.60
CA VAL A 125 3.57 5.46 -10.82
C VAL A 125 4.76 5.77 -11.71
N THR A 126 5.40 6.91 -11.47
CA THR A 126 6.46 7.45 -12.34
C THR A 126 7.83 6.90 -11.97
N GLU A 127 8.09 6.71 -10.69
CA GLU A 127 9.30 6.07 -10.19
C GLU A 127 8.93 5.01 -9.17
N PHE A 128 9.56 3.85 -9.26
CA PHE A 128 9.39 2.79 -8.30
C PHE A 128 10.61 1.89 -8.29
N GLY A 129 11.14 1.61 -7.11
CA GLY A 129 12.28 0.73 -7.02
C GLY A 129 12.91 0.65 -5.65
N ARG A 130 14.06 -0.02 -5.62
CA ARG A 130 14.88 -0.20 -4.43
C ARG A 130 16.34 0.06 -4.80
N LYS A 131 17.05 0.77 -3.95
CA LYS A 131 18.51 0.91 -3.99
C LYS A 131 19.11 0.25 -2.75
N GLU A 132 20.18 -0.51 -2.93
CA GLU A 132 20.91 -1.13 -1.83
C GLU A 132 22.22 -0.37 -1.63
N ILE A 133 22.46 0.09 -0.40
CA ILE A 133 23.70 0.74 0.01
C ILE A 133 24.39 -0.21 0.98
N GLY A 134 25.52 -0.76 0.56
CA GLY A 134 26.39 -1.55 1.42
C GLY A 134 27.35 -0.65 2.18
N ASP A 135 27.45 -0.85 3.50
CA ASP A 135 28.51 -0.28 4.31
C ASP A 135 29.53 -1.38 4.64
N GLN A 136 30.76 -1.20 4.16
CA GLN A 136 31.88 -2.09 4.45
C GLN A 136 32.78 -1.43 5.49
N ALA A 137 32.47 -1.65 6.77
CA ALA A 137 33.41 -1.30 7.83
C ALA A 137 34.61 -2.27 7.81
N LEU A 138 35.83 -1.72 7.80
CA LEU A 138 37.10 -2.43 7.97
C LEU A 138 37.22 -3.74 7.13
N PHE A 139 37.17 -3.62 5.80
CA PHE A 139 37.35 -4.74 4.85
C PHE A 139 36.38 -5.93 5.02
N GLY A 140 35.25 -5.75 5.71
CA GLY A 140 34.28 -6.83 5.99
C GLY A 140 34.68 -7.76 7.14
N ILE A 141 35.69 -7.40 7.94
CA ILE A 141 36.24 -8.18 9.06
C ILE A 141 35.62 -7.79 10.41
N LEU A 142 34.80 -6.73 10.48
CA LEU A 142 34.07 -6.32 11.70
C LEU A 142 32.54 -6.25 11.53
N GLY A 143 32.03 -6.69 10.38
CA GLY A 143 30.61 -6.73 10.08
C GLY A 143 30.27 -6.14 8.71
N ARG A 144 29.12 -6.54 8.17
CA ARG A 144 28.54 -5.99 6.95
C ARG A 144 27.26 -5.24 7.31
N GLY A 145 27.22 -3.96 7.00
CA GLY A 145 25.98 -3.19 7.02
C GLY A 145 25.31 -3.26 5.66
N LYS A 146 24.03 -3.64 5.59
CA LYS A 146 23.24 -3.54 4.37
C LYS A 146 22.04 -2.65 4.64
N THR A 147 22.00 -1.53 3.94
CA THR A 147 20.86 -0.63 3.94
C THR A 147 20.09 -0.81 2.64
N GLN A 148 18.80 -1.06 2.72
CA GLN A 148 17.91 -1.15 1.58
C GLN A 148 16.94 0.02 1.64
N ILE A 149 16.89 0.81 0.59
CA ILE A 149 16.01 1.97 0.48
C ILE A 149 15.03 1.69 -0.64
N ALA A 150 13.76 1.50 -0.29
CA ALA A 150 12.66 1.44 -1.23
C ALA A 150 12.13 2.86 -1.47
N TYR A 151 11.71 3.16 -2.69
CA TYR A 151 11.12 4.45 -3.04
C TYR A 151 10.02 4.32 -4.08
N ALA A 152 9.08 5.26 -4.04
CA ALA A 152 8.04 5.43 -5.04
C ALA A 152 7.77 6.91 -5.28
N LYS A 153 7.45 7.27 -6.52
CA LYS A 153 6.84 8.56 -6.88
C LYS A 153 5.59 8.33 -7.71
N VAL A 154 4.58 9.11 -7.43
CA VAL A 154 3.29 9.04 -8.10
C VAL A 154 2.83 10.43 -8.52
N ASN A 155 2.17 10.50 -9.66
CA ASN A 155 1.49 11.70 -10.13
C ASN A 155 -0.01 11.43 -10.16
N LEU A 156 -0.81 12.42 -9.76
CA LEU A 156 -2.25 12.44 -9.88
C LEU A 156 -2.65 13.64 -10.74
N ASN A 157 -3.56 13.42 -11.68
CA ASN A 157 -4.19 14.47 -12.47
C ASN A 157 -5.69 14.42 -12.27
N ILE A 158 -6.28 15.57 -11.97
CA ILE A 158 -7.72 15.76 -11.87
C ILE A 158 -8.22 16.35 -13.18
N VAL A 159 -9.12 15.62 -13.84
CA VAL A 159 -9.64 15.96 -15.16
C VAL A 159 -11.11 16.29 -15.05
N ASP A 160 -11.53 17.44 -15.57
CA ASP A 160 -12.95 17.79 -15.70
C ASP A 160 -13.58 16.95 -16.81
N VAL A 161 -14.67 16.24 -16.49
CA VAL A 161 -15.29 15.30 -17.43
C VAL A 161 -15.94 15.96 -18.63
N ASN A 162 -16.30 17.24 -18.52
CA ASN A 162 -17.01 17.97 -19.57
C ASN A 162 -16.02 18.68 -20.51
N THR A 163 -14.92 19.21 -19.97
CA THR A 163 -13.96 19.98 -20.77
C THR A 163 -12.72 19.17 -21.18
N SER A 164 -12.49 17.99 -20.57
CA SER A 164 -11.27 17.21 -20.72
C SER A 164 -10.00 17.95 -20.27
N GLU A 165 -10.14 19.06 -19.54
CA GLU A 165 -9.01 19.82 -19.02
C GLU A 165 -8.47 19.17 -17.75
N VAL A 166 -7.15 19.10 -17.63
CA VAL A 166 -6.49 18.82 -16.35
C VAL A 166 -6.60 20.08 -15.51
N VAL A 167 -7.55 20.09 -14.57
CA VAL A 167 -7.83 21.26 -13.72
C VAL A 167 -6.88 21.37 -12.53
N TYR A 168 -6.23 20.26 -12.16
CA TYR A 168 -5.22 20.24 -11.10
C TYR A 168 -4.34 18.99 -11.19
N SER A 169 -3.10 19.09 -10.74
CA SER A 169 -2.20 17.95 -10.61
C SER A 169 -1.48 17.97 -9.26
N ALA A 170 -1.29 16.80 -8.67
CA ALA A 170 -0.55 16.61 -7.43
C ALA A 170 0.50 15.52 -7.61
N GLN A 171 1.61 15.63 -6.88
CA GLN A 171 2.66 14.60 -6.89
C GLN A 171 2.90 14.11 -5.47
N GLY A 172 3.31 12.85 -5.34
CA GLY A 172 3.65 12.28 -4.04
C GLY A 172 4.88 11.41 -4.16
N ALA A 173 5.66 11.35 -3.10
CA ALA A 173 6.88 10.56 -3.00
C ALA A 173 6.93 9.86 -1.64
N GLY A 174 7.34 8.60 -1.66
CA GLY A 174 7.55 7.81 -0.46
C GLY A 174 8.92 7.17 -0.50
N GLU A 175 9.66 7.22 0.60
CA GLU A 175 10.91 6.48 0.77
C GLU A 175 10.83 5.70 2.09
N TYR A 176 11.28 4.45 2.09
CA TYR A 176 11.36 3.63 3.30
C TYR A 176 12.72 2.94 3.35
N GLN A 177 13.43 3.13 4.46
CA GLN A 177 14.75 2.57 4.70
C GLN A 177 14.68 1.41 5.68
N LEU A 178 15.28 0.27 5.30
CA LEU A 178 15.55 -0.86 6.19
C LEU A 178 17.07 -1.00 6.34
N SER A 179 17.58 -0.84 7.57
CA SER A 179 19.00 -0.99 7.89
C SER A 179 19.22 -2.28 8.68
N ASN A 180 20.04 -3.19 8.15
CA ASN A 180 20.44 -4.42 8.83
C ASN A 180 21.96 -4.43 9.03
N ARG A 181 22.40 -4.90 10.21
CA ARG A 181 23.82 -5.07 10.53
C ARG A 181 24.08 -6.53 10.88
N GLU A 182 24.95 -7.17 10.10
CA GLU A 182 25.40 -8.54 10.36
C GLU A 182 26.70 -8.50 11.18
N ILE A 183 26.72 -9.19 12.33
CA ILE A 183 27.88 -9.33 13.20
C ILE A 183 28.54 -10.68 12.90
N ILE A 184 29.86 -10.69 12.75
CA ILE A 184 30.63 -11.90 12.41
C ILE A 184 30.43 -12.98 13.49
N GLY A 185 30.04 -14.19 13.05
CA GLY A 185 29.79 -15.36 13.91
C GLY A 185 28.32 -15.80 13.98
N PHE A 186 27.38 -14.96 13.54
CA PHE A 186 25.97 -15.31 13.35
C PHE A 186 25.61 -15.08 11.88
N GLY A 187 25.61 -16.14 11.07
CA GLY A 187 25.20 -16.07 9.67
C GLY A 187 23.74 -15.65 9.56
N GLY A 188 23.50 -14.40 9.20
CA GLY A 188 22.17 -13.81 9.08
C GLY A 188 21.89 -13.50 7.62
N THR A 189 21.30 -14.44 6.88
CA THR A 189 20.76 -14.17 5.54
C THR A 189 19.63 -13.16 5.68
N SER A 190 19.89 -11.91 5.30
CA SER A 190 18.87 -10.86 5.26
C SER A 190 17.77 -11.23 4.28
N GLY A 191 16.66 -11.74 4.78
CA GLY A 191 15.48 -12.05 3.98
C GLY A 191 14.95 -10.80 3.28
N TYR A 192 14.50 -10.99 2.04
CA TYR A 192 13.77 -10.00 1.28
C TYR A 192 12.43 -9.70 1.98
N ASP A 193 12.24 -8.48 2.50
CA ASP A 193 10.91 -8.01 2.90
C ASP A 193 10.16 -7.54 1.65
N SER A 194 9.19 -8.34 1.22
CA SER A 194 8.32 -8.08 0.07
C SER A 194 7.28 -6.98 0.33
N THR A 195 7.05 -6.60 1.60
CA THR A 195 6.03 -5.61 2.00
C THR A 195 6.48 -4.17 1.78
N LEU A 196 7.80 -3.94 1.63
CA LEU A 196 8.37 -2.61 1.45
C LEU A 196 7.81 -1.87 0.24
N ASN A 197 7.58 -2.62 -0.84
CA ASN A 197 6.99 -2.11 -2.08
C ASN A 197 5.59 -1.51 -1.84
N GLY A 198 4.75 -2.21 -1.07
CA GLY A 198 3.43 -1.71 -0.70
C GLY A 198 3.50 -0.48 0.21
N LYS A 199 4.45 -0.46 1.15
CA LYS A 199 4.63 0.66 2.09
C LYS A 199 5.00 1.96 1.37
N VAL A 200 5.97 1.93 0.46
CA VAL A 200 6.41 3.16 -0.23
C VAL A 200 5.36 3.67 -1.21
N LEU A 201 4.62 2.77 -1.85
CA LEU A 201 3.51 3.14 -2.72
C LEU A 201 2.36 3.79 -1.93
N ASP A 202 2.02 3.21 -0.78
CA ASP A 202 1.03 3.76 0.14
C ASP A 202 1.40 5.18 0.60
N LEU A 203 2.65 5.38 1.04
CA LEU A 203 3.17 6.68 1.43
C LEU A 203 3.11 7.72 0.30
N ALA A 204 3.52 7.32 -0.91
CA ALA A 204 3.53 8.22 -2.06
C ALA A 204 2.12 8.65 -2.46
N ILE A 205 1.17 7.71 -2.57
CA ILE A 205 -0.22 8.02 -2.93
C ILE A 205 -0.89 8.86 -1.85
N ARG A 206 -0.68 8.50 -0.59
CA ARG A 206 -1.15 9.28 0.54
C ARG A 206 -0.69 10.73 0.45
N GLN A 207 0.61 10.96 0.25
CA GLN A 207 1.16 12.32 0.13
C GLN A 207 0.54 13.08 -1.05
N ALA A 208 0.34 12.43 -2.20
CA ALA A 208 -0.30 13.06 -3.35
C ALA A 208 -1.75 13.49 -3.05
N VAL A 209 -2.51 12.66 -2.35
CA VAL A 209 -3.88 12.99 -1.89
C VAL A 209 -3.86 14.11 -0.85
N GLU A 210 -2.91 14.09 0.09
CA GLU A 210 -2.74 15.16 1.08
C GLU A 210 -2.43 16.51 0.42
N GLN A 211 -1.56 16.53 -0.59
CA GLN A 211 -1.28 17.74 -1.36
C GLN A 211 -2.52 18.24 -2.12
N LEU A 212 -3.29 17.32 -2.70
CA LEU A 212 -4.56 17.66 -3.37
C LEU A 212 -5.54 18.32 -2.39
N VAL A 213 -5.72 17.72 -1.21
CA VAL A 213 -6.59 18.27 -0.17
C VAL A 213 -6.09 19.61 0.35
N THR A 214 -4.78 19.76 0.56
CA THR A 214 -4.17 21.04 0.97
C THR A 214 -4.41 22.14 -0.07
N ALA A 215 -4.38 21.79 -1.36
CA ALA A 215 -4.70 22.71 -2.44
C ALA A 215 -6.18 23.12 -2.45
N MET A 216 -7.08 22.21 -2.07
CA MET A 216 -8.50 22.53 -1.86
C MET A 216 -8.69 23.49 -0.68
N ASP A 217 -8.03 23.22 0.44
CA ASP A 217 -8.16 24.03 1.66
C ASP A 217 -7.58 25.43 1.51
N SER A 218 -6.49 25.56 0.77
CA SER A 218 -5.88 26.85 0.44
C SER A 218 -6.62 27.62 -0.67
N GLY A 219 -7.60 26.98 -1.32
CA GLY A 219 -8.32 27.55 -2.45
C GLY A 219 -7.52 27.60 -3.76
N ALA A 220 -6.32 27.00 -3.80
CA ALA A 220 -5.51 26.85 -5.00
C ALA A 220 -6.20 25.97 -6.06
N TRP A 221 -7.05 25.04 -5.62
CA TRP A 221 -7.99 24.34 -6.46
C TRP A 221 -9.37 24.35 -5.82
N GLN A 222 -10.39 24.81 -6.55
CA GLN A 222 -11.77 24.85 -6.08
C GLN A 222 -12.63 23.99 -7.00
N PRO A 223 -12.93 22.74 -6.60
CA PRO A 223 -13.77 21.89 -7.40
C PRO A 223 -15.18 22.48 -7.50
N LYS A 224 -15.80 22.35 -8.67
CA LYS A 224 -17.17 22.78 -8.92
C LYS A 224 -18.11 22.13 -7.91
N THR A 225 -19.12 22.89 -7.48
CA THR A 225 -20.17 22.36 -6.61
C THR A 225 -20.98 21.32 -7.38
N PRO A 226 -21.24 20.12 -6.83
CA PRO A 226 -22.02 19.09 -7.52
C PRO A 226 -23.38 19.61 -7.98
N GLY A 227 -23.72 19.39 -9.25
CA GLY A 227 -25.05 19.71 -9.79
C GLY A 227 -25.28 21.15 -10.27
N LYS A 228 -24.22 21.92 -10.55
CA LYS A 228 -24.28 23.17 -11.32
C LYS A 228 -23.48 23.10 -12.60
#